data_AF-A0A1G0XKH1-F1
#
_entry.id   AF-A0A1G0XKH1-F1
#
_cell.length_a   1.000
_cell.length_b   1.000
_cell.length_c   1.000
_cell.angle_alpha   90.00
_cell.angle_beta   90.00
_cell.angle_gamma   90.00
#
_symmetry.space_group_name_H-M   'P 1'
#
loop_
_entity.id
_entity.type
_entity.pdbx_description
1 polymer ?
#
loop_
_entity_poly.entity_id
_entity_poly.type
_entity_poly.pdbx_seq_one_letter_code
_entity_poly.pdbx_strand_id
1 'polypeptide(L)'
;MLTLPVIITGIIMILALVCMVICAKKQKTYPNAQTFAVFLLMVVVACGIFILYKTGTFGDTETARLIENELKYAKAKSLVFGRTLKKEFPEAKVLVISDRNFEKNERQKAIVESLKEGLGIITPVEIDTLEMLADRKDGTIPEEMEMLPLEEMMTSKDFDAVLSKHPTSNLIISMIGLPRDASAMKLWTNSSPSRPALALLNGDVHSLKNAIANGFINAIVIYRPGVKFSEDPCPLDPQEAFDQRYLIVTPKNIEELSQKYKNLFME
;
A
#
# COMPACT_ATOMS: atom_id res chain seq x y z
N MET A 1 15.15 -0.20 18.70
CA MET A 1 15.82 -0.26 20.02
C MET A 1 17.24 0.27 19.88
N LEU A 2 17.75 1.08 20.82
CA LEU A 2 19.18 1.44 20.82
C LEU A 2 20.01 0.18 21.14
N THR A 3 20.86 -0.24 20.23
CA THR A 3 21.77 -1.37 20.45
C THR A 3 22.95 -0.93 21.33
N LEU A 4 23.53 -1.86 22.09
CA LEU A 4 24.69 -1.58 22.94
C LEU A 4 25.84 -0.84 22.20
N PRO A 5 26.17 -1.17 20.93
CA PRO A 5 27.13 -0.39 20.15
C PRO A 5 26.72 1.07 19.94
N VAL A 6 25.45 1.36 19.65
CA VAL A 6 24.94 2.74 19.44
C VAL A 6 25.04 3.55 20.74
N ILE A 7 24.78 2.93 21.89
CA ILE A 7 24.91 3.56 23.21
C ILE A 7 26.38 3.92 23.49
N ILE A 8 27.30 2.99 23.25
CA ILE A 8 28.75 3.20 23.43
C ILE A 8 29.25 4.32 22.51
N THR A 9 28.87 4.30 21.23
CA THR A 9 29.23 5.35 20.27
C THR A 9 28.67 6.71 20.68
N GLY A 10 27.44 6.76 21.20
CA GLY A 10 26.85 7.99 21.75
C GLY A 10 27.64 8.56 22.93
N ILE A 11 28.10 7.71 23.85
CA ILE A 11 28.93 8.13 24.99
C ILE A 11 30.28 8.68 24.50
N ILE A 12 30.94 8.01 23.54
CA ILE A 12 32.21 8.47 22.95
C ILE A 12 32.02 9.84 22.29
N MET A 13 30.94 10.02 21.55
CA MET A 13 30.61 11.29 20.90
C MET A 13 30.42 12.42 21.91
N ILE A 14 29.69 12.19 23.00
CA ILE A 14 29.48 13.19 24.07
C ILE A 14 30.80 13.54 24.75
N LEU A 15 31.63 12.55 25.09
CA LEU A 15 32.93 12.78 25.71
C LEU A 15 33.86 13.59 24.78
N ALA A 16 33.90 13.27 23.48
CA ALA A 16 34.67 14.02 22.50
C ALA A 16 34.19 15.48 22.40
N LEU A 17 32.88 15.74 22.49
CA LEU A 17 32.30 17.07 22.46
C LEU A 17 32.63 17.88 23.71
N VAL A 18 32.59 17.24 24.90
CA VAL A 18 33.04 17.85 26.16
C VAL A 18 34.53 18.19 26.11
N CYS A 19 35.37 17.28 25.60
CA CYS A 19 36.80 17.53 25.42
C CYS A 19 37.08 18.68 24.43
N MET A 20 36.30 18.81 23.35
CA MET A 20 36.41 19.96 22.43
C MET A 20 36.13 21.29 23.12
N VAL A 21 35.08 21.36 23.96
CA VAL A 21 34.76 22.58 24.71
C VAL A 21 35.89 22.95 25.68
N ILE A 22 36.53 21.96 26.31
CA ILE A 22 37.69 22.18 27.18
C ILE A 22 38.89 22.68 26.38
N CYS A 23 39.17 22.09 25.21
CA CYS A 23 40.25 22.52 24.31
C CYS A 23 40.03 23.94 23.81
N ALA A 24 38.80 24.32 23.45
CA ALA A 24 38.46 25.67 23.01
C ALA A 24 38.73 26.72 24.11
N LYS A 25 38.43 26.39 25.38
CA LYS A 25 38.73 27.27 26.52
C LYS A 25 40.24 27.41 26.78
N LYS A 26 41.03 26.38 26.47
CA LYS A 26 42.48 26.32 26.73
C LYS A 26 43.35 26.71 25.52
N GLN A 27 42.75 27.11 24.41
CA GLN A 27 43.43 27.40 23.15
C GLN A 27 44.41 28.57 23.22
N LYS A 28 44.19 29.53 24.13
CA LYS A 28 45.10 30.65 24.37
C LYS A 28 46.37 30.27 25.17
N THR A 29 46.34 29.13 25.86
CA THR A 29 47.41 28.68 26.76
C THR A 29 48.24 27.55 26.17
N TYR A 30 47.66 26.72 25.29
CA TYR A 30 48.33 25.57 24.68
C TYR A 30 48.20 25.62 23.15
N PRO A 31 49.31 25.81 22.40
CA PRO A 31 49.30 25.93 20.94
C PRO A 31 48.66 24.73 20.22
N ASN A 32 48.82 23.52 20.79
CA ASN A 32 48.35 22.27 20.18
C ASN A 32 46.86 21.97 20.45
N ALA A 33 46.18 22.77 21.28
CA ALA A 33 44.78 22.54 21.63
C ALA A 33 43.83 22.65 20.42
N GLN A 34 44.19 23.48 19.43
CA GLN A 34 43.44 23.60 18.18
C GLN A 34 43.51 22.32 17.34
N THR A 35 44.70 21.76 17.16
CA THR A 35 44.89 20.50 16.41
C THR A 35 44.15 19.35 17.08
N PHE A 36 44.15 19.29 18.42
CA PHE A 36 43.42 18.27 19.16
C PHE A 36 41.90 18.42 19.02
N ALA A 37 41.38 19.65 19.04
CA ALA A 37 39.96 19.91 18.81
C ALA A 37 39.51 19.48 17.41
N VAL A 38 40.33 19.70 16.37
CA VAL A 38 40.06 19.23 15.00
C VAL A 38 40.01 17.70 14.94
N PHE A 39 40.90 17.01 15.65
CA PHE A 39 40.86 15.55 15.73
C PHE A 39 39.57 15.03 16.41
N LEU A 40 39.19 15.64 17.53
CA LEU A 40 37.93 15.29 18.21
C LEU A 40 36.70 15.58 17.36
N LEU A 41 36.71 16.62 16.54
CA LEU A 41 35.65 16.90 15.58
C LEU A 41 35.49 15.75 14.57
N MET A 42 36.60 15.23 14.02
CA MET A 42 36.57 14.07 13.12
C MET A 42 35.98 12.84 13.81
N VAL A 43 36.30 12.61 15.09
CA VAL A 43 35.70 11.53 15.89
C VAL A 43 34.19 11.71 16.04
N VAL A 44 33.72 12.93 16.32
CA VAL A 44 32.27 13.21 16.42
C VAL A 44 31.57 12.98 15.09
N VAL A 45 32.14 13.45 13.97
CA VAL A 45 31.57 13.23 12.63
C VAL A 45 31.50 11.74 12.30
N ALA A 46 32.58 10.98 12.56
CA ALA A 46 32.61 9.53 12.34
C ALA A 46 31.57 8.79 13.20
N CYS A 47 31.42 9.18 14.48
CA CYS A 47 30.39 8.63 15.36
C CYS A 47 28.98 8.95 14.85
N GLY A 48 28.74 10.17 14.37
CA GLY A 48 27.48 10.58 13.77
C GLY A 48 27.13 9.75 12.54
N ILE A 49 28.07 9.57 11.62
CA ILE A 49 27.90 8.70 10.43
C ILE A 49 27.60 7.26 10.84
N PHE A 50 28.35 6.71 11.81
CA PHE A 50 28.13 5.34 12.30
C PHE A 50 26.75 5.16 12.94
N ILE A 51 26.31 6.11 13.76
CA ILE A 51 24.98 6.08 14.36
C ILE A 51 23.92 6.12 13.26
N LEU A 52 24.02 7.08 12.33
CA LEU A 52 23.08 7.21 11.20
C LEU A 52 23.02 5.95 10.32
N TYR A 53 24.16 5.27 10.13
CA TYR A 53 24.23 4.00 9.42
C TYR A 53 23.54 2.88 10.20
N LYS A 54 23.77 2.79 11.52
CA LYS A 54 23.16 1.77 12.39
C LYS A 54 21.70 2.02 12.74
N THR A 55 21.22 3.26 12.66
CA THR A 55 19.81 3.61 12.85
C THR A 55 19.01 3.54 11.56
N GLY A 56 19.60 3.07 10.45
CA GLY A 56 18.91 2.89 9.18
C GLY A 56 18.58 4.20 8.46
N THR A 57 19.12 5.33 8.93
CA THR A 57 18.84 6.66 8.36
C THR A 57 19.41 6.81 6.95
N PHE A 58 20.41 6.00 6.59
CA PHE A 58 20.94 5.89 5.21
C PHE A 58 20.33 4.75 4.38
N GLY A 59 19.26 4.10 4.87
CA GLY A 59 18.63 2.94 4.23
C GLY A 59 19.12 1.63 4.85
N ASP A 60 18.29 1.03 5.70
CA ASP A 60 18.55 -0.27 6.31
C ASP A 60 18.26 -1.40 5.31
N THR A 61 19.17 -2.35 5.16
CA THR A 61 18.99 -3.58 4.36
C THR A 61 17.81 -4.41 4.84
N GLU A 62 17.49 -4.36 6.14
CA GLU A 62 16.32 -5.04 6.70
C GLU A 62 15.02 -4.39 6.22
N THR A 63 14.94 -3.06 6.24
CA THR A 63 13.78 -2.33 5.70
C THR A 63 13.59 -2.61 4.22
N ALA A 64 14.66 -2.65 3.43
CA ALA A 64 14.58 -3.00 2.01
C ALA A 64 14.07 -4.43 1.81
N ARG A 65 14.57 -5.40 2.59
CA ARG A 65 14.13 -6.80 2.58
C ARG A 65 12.64 -6.93 2.93
N LEU A 66 12.18 -6.21 3.96
CA LEU A 66 10.78 -6.19 4.36
C LEU A 66 9.89 -5.59 3.27
N ILE A 67 10.30 -4.47 2.67
CA ILE A 67 9.58 -3.84 1.55
C ILE A 67 9.47 -4.80 0.37
N GLU A 68 10.57 -5.47 0.00
CA GLU A 68 10.57 -6.46 -1.08
C GLU A 68 9.66 -7.65 -0.76
N ASN A 69 9.67 -8.11 0.48
CA ASN A 69 8.83 -9.21 0.94
C ASN A 69 7.34 -8.84 0.86
N GLU A 70 6.97 -7.65 1.34
CA GLU A 70 5.61 -7.13 1.25
C GLU A 70 5.16 -6.91 -0.21
N LEU A 71 6.09 -6.51 -1.10
CA LEU A 71 5.81 -6.43 -2.53
C LEU A 71 5.52 -7.81 -3.13
N LYS A 72 6.25 -8.87 -2.75
CA LYS A 72 5.99 -10.24 -3.21
C LYS A 72 4.58 -10.71 -2.82
N TYR A 73 4.17 -10.48 -1.57
CA TYR A 73 2.80 -10.77 -1.14
C TYR A 73 1.76 -9.95 -1.91
N ALA A 74 2.01 -8.66 -2.15
CA ALA A 74 1.09 -7.81 -2.91
C ALA A 74 0.96 -8.25 -4.39
N LYS A 75 2.05 -8.70 -5.01
CA LYS A 75 2.03 -9.29 -6.36
C LYS A 75 1.26 -10.60 -6.38
N ALA A 76 1.52 -11.51 -5.43
CA ALA A 76 0.80 -12.77 -5.29
C ALA A 76 -0.71 -12.55 -5.09
N LYS A 77 -1.07 -11.61 -4.21
CA LYS A 77 -2.45 -11.13 -4.00
C LYS A 77 -3.14 -10.80 -5.33
N SER A 78 -2.49 -9.95 -6.11
CA SER A 78 -3.04 -9.41 -7.36
C SER A 78 -3.13 -10.46 -8.47
N LEU A 79 -2.11 -11.32 -8.56
CA LEU A 79 -2.05 -12.40 -9.52
C LEU A 79 -3.15 -13.44 -9.28
N VAL A 80 -3.29 -13.93 -8.03
CA VAL A 80 -4.31 -14.92 -7.68
C VAL A 80 -5.72 -14.33 -7.79
N PHE A 81 -5.90 -13.06 -7.43
CA PHE A 81 -7.17 -12.38 -7.63
C PHE A 81 -7.53 -12.27 -9.11
N GLY A 82 -6.60 -11.83 -9.96
CA GLY A 82 -6.78 -11.78 -11.40
C GLY A 82 -7.14 -13.15 -12.00
N ARG A 83 -6.44 -14.22 -11.58
CA ARG A 83 -6.75 -15.60 -11.99
C ARG A 83 -8.16 -16.03 -11.59
N THR A 84 -8.60 -15.64 -10.40
CA THR A 84 -9.95 -15.93 -9.91
C THR A 84 -11.00 -15.20 -10.72
N LEU A 85 -10.79 -13.90 -10.98
CA LEU A 85 -11.69 -13.11 -11.81
C LEU A 85 -11.76 -13.60 -13.25
N LYS A 86 -10.64 -14.04 -13.84
CA LYS A 86 -10.62 -14.63 -15.19
C LYS A 86 -11.45 -15.92 -15.27
N LYS A 87 -11.45 -16.74 -14.23
CA LYS A 87 -12.28 -17.95 -14.17
C LYS A 87 -13.77 -17.62 -14.07
N GLU A 88 -14.13 -16.64 -13.25
CA GLU A 88 -15.52 -16.22 -13.03
C GLU A 88 -16.08 -15.38 -14.19
N PHE A 89 -15.23 -14.60 -14.86
CA PHE A 89 -15.59 -13.68 -15.94
C PHE A 89 -14.66 -13.85 -17.16
N PRO A 90 -14.73 -14.98 -17.87
CA PRO A 90 -13.74 -15.36 -18.90
C PRO A 90 -13.68 -14.41 -20.09
N GLU A 91 -14.79 -13.74 -20.43
CA GLU A 91 -14.90 -12.85 -21.59
C GLU A 91 -15.05 -11.37 -21.20
N ALA A 92 -14.71 -11.03 -19.96
CA ALA A 92 -14.88 -9.66 -19.49
C ALA A 92 -13.96 -8.68 -20.22
N LYS A 93 -14.52 -7.51 -20.52
CA LYS A 93 -13.78 -6.28 -20.80
C LYS A 93 -13.56 -5.58 -19.46
N VAL A 94 -12.31 -5.49 -19.07
CA VAL A 94 -11.93 -5.13 -17.70
C VAL A 94 -11.50 -3.67 -17.66
N LEU A 95 -12.10 -2.92 -16.73
CA LEU A 95 -11.57 -1.64 -16.28
C LEU A 95 -10.90 -1.84 -14.92
N VAL A 96 -9.63 -1.49 -14.80
CA VAL A 96 -8.93 -1.38 -13.53
C VAL A 96 -8.90 0.09 -13.13
N ILE A 97 -9.46 0.41 -11.96
CA ILE A 97 -9.38 1.75 -11.37
C ILE A 97 -8.20 1.76 -10.40
N SER A 98 -7.15 2.51 -10.75
CA SER A 98 -5.90 2.60 -10.01
C SER A 98 -5.71 3.98 -9.39
N ASP A 99 -4.82 4.06 -8.40
CA ASP A 99 -4.41 5.31 -7.75
C ASP A 99 -3.78 6.29 -8.74
N ARG A 100 -3.79 7.58 -8.40
CA ARG A 100 -3.13 8.64 -9.16
C ARG A 100 -1.64 8.38 -9.26
N ASN A 101 -1.07 8.70 -10.42
CA ASN A 101 0.36 8.55 -10.67
C ASN A 101 0.88 7.13 -10.36
N PHE A 102 0.05 6.09 -10.47
CA PHE A 102 0.51 4.72 -10.24
C PHE A 102 1.69 4.36 -11.17
N GLU A 103 1.75 4.98 -12.35
CA GLU A 103 2.83 4.87 -13.33
C GLU A 103 4.13 5.56 -12.91
N LYS A 104 4.15 6.29 -11.79
CA LYS A 104 5.37 6.82 -11.18
C LYS A 104 5.79 6.01 -9.96
N ASN A 105 4.98 5.05 -9.53
CA ASN A 105 5.20 4.23 -8.35
C ASN A 105 5.45 2.78 -8.76
N GLU A 106 6.72 2.34 -8.69
CA GLU A 106 7.13 0.99 -9.10
C GLU A 106 6.37 -0.14 -8.36
N ARG A 107 6.00 0.08 -7.09
CA ARG A 107 5.18 -0.88 -6.34
C ARG A 107 3.79 -1.01 -6.93
N GLN A 108 3.13 0.11 -7.24
CA GLN A 108 1.79 0.08 -7.83
C GLN A 108 1.80 -0.50 -9.24
N LYS A 109 2.80 -0.15 -10.07
CA LYS A 109 3.00 -0.80 -11.38
C LYS A 109 3.08 -2.31 -11.27
N ALA A 110 3.94 -2.81 -10.38
CA ALA A 110 4.14 -4.24 -10.21
C ALA A 110 2.85 -4.96 -9.77
N ILE A 111 2.02 -4.32 -8.95
CA ILE A 111 0.70 -4.83 -8.54
C ILE A 111 -0.26 -4.88 -9.74
N VAL A 112 -0.36 -3.79 -10.51
CA VAL A 112 -1.19 -3.71 -11.73
C VAL A 112 -0.75 -4.73 -12.79
N GLU A 113 0.55 -4.88 -13.01
CA GLU A 113 1.12 -5.86 -13.93
C GLU A 113 0.82 -7.29 -13.49
N SER A 114 0.95 -7.59 -12.19
CA SER A 114 0.62 -8.91 -11.65
C SER A 114 -0.88 -9.22 -11.77
N LEU A 115 -1.74 -8.21 -11.57
CA LEU A 115 -3.18 -8.34 -11.81
C LEU A 115 -3.48 -8.65 -13.28
N LYS A 116 -2.87 -7.90 -14.21
CA LYS A 116 -2.99 -8.13 -15.66
C LYS A 116 -2.51 -9.53 -16.05
N GLU A 117 -1.38 -9.98 -15.51
CA GLU A 117 -0.88 -11.34 -15.71
C GLU A 117 -1.93 -12.37 -15.28
N GLY A 118 -2.55 -12.17 -14.12
CA GLY A 118 -3.59 -13.06 -13.60
C GLY A 118 -4.86 -13.09 -14.45
N LEU A 119 -5.24 -11.93 -15.00
CA LEU A 119 -6.38 -11.81 -15.93
C LEU A 119 -6.08 -12.45 -17.30
N GLY A 120 -4.80 -12.60 -17.66
CA GLY A 120 -4.35 -13.22 -18.90
C GLY A 120 -4.29 -12.26 -20.09
N ILE A 121 -3.31 -12.49 -20.98
CA ILE A 121 -2.90 -11.59 -22.08
C ILE A 121 -4.02 -11.26 -23.07
N ILE A 122 -4.99 -12.15 -23.26
CA ILE A 122 -6.09 -11.99 -24.23
C ILE A 122 -7.21 -11.09 -23.67
N THR A 123 -7.25 -10.89 -22.35
CA THR A 123 -8.29 -10.08 -21.71
C THR A 123 -8.05 -8.61 -22.02
N PRO A 124 -9.03 -7.89 -22.61
CA PRO A 124 -8.92 -6.45 -22.77
C PRO A 124 -8.94 -5.78 -21.40
N VAL A 125 -7.80 -5.19 -20.99
CA VAL A 125 -7.66 -4.47 -19.72
C VAL A 125 -7.35 -3.01 -20.00
N GLU A 126 -8.32 -2.15 -19.71
CA GLU A 126 -8.15 -0.70 -19.63
C GLU A 126 -7.80 -0.34 -18.17
N ILE A 127 -6.88 0.61 -17.98
CA ILE A 127 -6.59 1.17 -16.66
C ILE A 127 -6.92 2.65 -16.74
N ASP A 128 -7.68 3.14 -15.75
CA ASP A 128 -7.91 4.55 -15.56
C ASP A 128 -7.73 4.92 -14.08
N THR A 129 -7.61 6.21 -13.80
CA THR A 129 -7.44 6.76 -12.47
C THR A 129 -8.57 7.72 -12.13
N LEU A 130 -8.86 7.89 -10.84
CA LEU A 130 -9.88 8.84 -10.41
C LEU A 130 -9.35 10.28 -10.51
N GLU A 131 -9.91 11.03 -11.46
CA GLU A 131 -9.91 12.49 -11.44
C GLU A 131 -10.97 12.92 -10.41
N MET A 132 -10.55 13.63 -9.37
CA MET A 132 -11.45 14.08 -8.32
C MET A 132 -12.09 15.34 -8.86
N LEU A 133 -13.41 15.38 -8.89
CA LEU A 133 -14.17 16.55 -9.33
C LEU A 133 -13.94 17.76 -8.41
N ALA A 134 -13.42 17.52 -7.20
CA ALA A 134 -12.96 18.53 -6.26
C ALA A 134 -11.55 19.07 -6.56
N ASP A 135 -10.82 18.50 -7.54
CA ASP A 135 -9.66 19.16 -8.11
C ASP A 135 -10.13 20.54 -8.58
N ARG A 136 -9.51 21.61 -8.04
CA ARG A 136 -9.93 22.98 -8.34
C ARG A 136 -9.93 23.18 -9.87
N LYS A 137 -10.67 24.17 -10.38
CA LYS A 137 -10.70 24.51 -11.82
C LYS A 137 -9.31 24.79 -12.43
N ASP A 138 -8.28 24.94 -11.60
CA ASP A 138 -6.87 25.10 -11.98
C ASP A 138 -6.04 23.80 -11.89
N GLY A 139 -6.64 22.66 -11.56
CA GLY A 139 -5.99 21.35 -11.41
C GLY A 139 -5.18 21.18 -10.13
N THR A 140 -5.29 22.08 -9.15
CA THR A 140 -4.54 22.00 -7.89
C THR A 140 -5.38 21.38 -6.76
N ILE A 141 -4.82 20.35 -6.14
CA ILE A 141 -5.29 19.79 -4.87
C ILE A 141 -4.56 20.56 -3.77
N PRO A 142 -5.23 21.02 -2.69
CA PRO A 142 -4.52 21.54 -1.54
C PRO A 142 -3.51 20.49 -1.03
N GLU A 143 -2.28 20.89 -0.72
CA GLU A 143 -1.20 19.99 -0.27
C GLU A 143 -1.61 19.12 0.92
N GLU A 144 -2.46 19.65 1.80
CA GLU A 144 -3.07 18.95 2.94
C GLU A 144 -3.97 17.76 2.53
N MET A 145 -4.59 17.87 1.35
CA MET A 145 -5.43 16.83 0.75
C MET A 145 -4.63 15.85 -0.10
N GLU A 146 -3.42 16.19 -0.56
CA GLU A 146 -2.53 15.22 -1.22
C GLU A 146 -2.07 14.10 -0.28
N MET A 147 -2.10 14.33 1.03
CA MET A 147 -1.70 13.35 2.05
C MET A 147 -2.82 12.39 2.45
N LEU A 148 -4.07 12.64 2.05
CA LEU A 148 -5.18 11.74 2.36
C LEU A 148 -5.25 10.59 1.34
N PRO A 149 -5.47 9.34 1.78
CA PRO A 149 -5.72 8.24 0.85
C PRO A 149 -6.92 8.56 -0.05
N LEU A 150 -6.83 8.24 -1.35
CA LEU A 150 -7.93 8.50 -2.28
C LEU A 150 -9.24 7.86 -1.84
N GLU A 151 -9.19 6.70 -1.16
CA GLU A 151 -10.37 6.03 -0.59
C GLU A 151 -11.18 6.96 0.34
N GLU A 152 -10.51 7.83 1.09
CA GLU A 152 -11.15 8.77 2.02
C GLU A 152 -11.71 10.02 1.32
N MET A 153 -11.21 10.31 0.12
CA MET A 153 -11.53 11.53 -0.62
C MET A 153 -12.57 11.31 -1.72
N MET A 154 -12.52 10.16 -2.40
CA MET A 154 -13.32 9.91 -3.58
C MET A 154 -14.82 9.86 -3.26
N THR A 155 -15.60 10.41 -4.18
CA THR A 155 -17.06 10.39 -4.14
C THR A 155 -17.63 9.45 -5.19
N SER A 156 -18.91 9.10 -5.04
CA SER A 156 -19.70 8.37 -6.03
C SER A 156 -19.63 9.02 -7.42
N LYS A 157 -19.60 10.36 -7.48
CA LYS A 157 -19.49 11.11 -8.74
C LYS A 157 -18.15 10.91 -9.43
N ASP A 158 -17.06 10.87 -8.68
CA ASP A 158 -15.71 10.64 -9.24
C ASP A 158 -15.64 9.23 -9.83
N PHE A 159 -16.16 8.25 -9.09
CA PHE A 159 -16.24 6.86 -9.53
C PHE A 159 -17.10 6.73 -10.79
N ASP A 160 -18.31 7.29 -10.77
CA ASP A 160 -19.25 7.26 -11.92
C ASP A 160 -18.71 7.99 -13.16
N ALA A 161 -17.91 9.04 -12.97
CA ALA A 161 -17.28 9.77 -14.08
C ALA A 161 -16.28 8.88 -14.82
N VAL A 162 -15.45 8.13 -14.10
CA VAL A 162 -14.53 7.15 -14.69
C VAL A 162 -15.30 6.03 -15.39
N LEU A 163 -16.34 5.46 -14.77
CA LEU A 163 -17.17 4.45 -15.43
C LEU A 163 -17.79 4.94 -16.73
N SER A 164 -18.20 6.21 -16.79
CA SER A 164 -18.83 6.80 -17.98
C SER A 164 -17.87 6.94 -19.16
N LYS A 165 -16.55 7.02 -18.93
CA LYS A 165 -15.51 7.01 -19.98
C LYS A 165 -15.32 5.61 -20.59
N HIS A 166 -15.72 4.57 -19.86
CA HIS A 166 -15.50 3.16 -20.21
C HIS A 166 -16.82 2.35 -20.31
N PRO A 167 -17.78 2.75 -21.16
CA PRO A 167 -19.14 2.17 -21.18
C PRO A 167 -19.19 0.72 -21.65
N THR A 168 -18.12 0.20 -22.24
CA THR A 168 -18.07 -1.19 -22.74
C THR A 168 -17.49 -2.19 -21.74
N SER A 169 -16.94 -1.68 -20.63
CA SER A 169 -16.35 -2.51 -19.57
C SER A 169 -17.46 -3.15 -18.74
N ASN A 170 -17.41 -4.47 -18.60
CA ASN A 170 -18.41 -5.27 -17.88
C ASN A 170 -17.84 -5.92 -16.61
N LEU A 171 -16.54 -5.75 -16.34
CA LEU A 171 -15.91 -6.03 -15.05
C LEU A 171 -15.07 -4.81 -14.63
N ILE A 172 -15.40 -4.25 -13.48
CA ILE A 172 -14.68 -3.15 -12.85
C ILE A 172 -13.86 -3.73 -11.69
N ILE A 173 -12.56 -3.45 -11.65
CA ILE A 173 -11.67 -3.82 -10.56
C ILE A 173 -11.16 -2.53 -9.91
N SER A 174 -11.63 -2.22 -8.71
CA SER A 174 -11.10 -1.09 -7.94
C SER A 174 -9.92 -1.54 -7.08
N MET A 175 -8.78 -0.87 -7.25
CA MET A 175 -7.61 -1.04 -6.38
C MET A 175 -7.62 -0.09 -5.18
N ILE A 176 -8.44 0.96 -5.24
CA ILE A 176 -8.56 2.02 -4.23
C ILE A 176 -9.63 1.68 -3.19
N GLY A 177 -10.67 0.91 -3.57
CA GLY A 177 -11.80 0.59 -2.69
C GLY A 177 -13.12 1.15 -3.22
N LEU A 178 -14.04 1.49 -2.32
CA LEU A 178 -15.33 2.10 -2.63
C LEU A 178 -15.38 3.55 -2.13
N PRO A 179 -16.08 4.47 -2.83
CA PRO A 179 -16.20 5.84 -2.37
C PRO A 179 -16.98 5.93 -1.06
N ARG A 180 -16.71 6.98 -0.28
CA ARG A 180 -17.35 7.22 1.03
C ARG A 180 -18.89 7.21 1.00
N ASP A 181 -19.46 7.62 -0.13
CA ASP A 181 -20.89 7.69 -0.41
C ASP A 181 -21.28 6.64 -1.45
N ALA A 182 -20.68 5.45 -1.40
CA ALA A 182 -20.91 4.32 -2.31
C ALA A 182 -22.40 4.05 -2.60
N SER A 183 -23.30 4.28 -1.62
CA SER A 183 -24.76 4.16 -1.77
C SER A 183 -25.35 5.02 -2.90
N ALA A 184 -24.66 6.08 -3.30
CA ALA A 184 -25.09 6.99 -4.35
C ALA A 184 -24.49 6.67 -5.74
N MET A 185 -23.62 5.65 -5.87
CA MET A 185 -23.06 5.26 -7.16
C MET A 185 -24.16 4.83 -8.14
N LYS A 186 -24.11 5.33 -9.37
CA LYS A 186 -24.99 4.88 -10.46
C LYS A 186 -24.86 3.39 -10.71
N LEU A 187 -23.66 2.84 -10.50
CA LEU A 187 -23.40 1.40 -10.61
C LEU A 187 -24.38 0.56 -9.77
N TRP A 188 -24.72 1.02 -8.55
CA TRP A 188 -25.67 0.31 -7.67
C TRP A 188 -27.13 0.54 -8.03
N THR A 189 -27.45 1.65 -8.72
CA THR A 189 -28.80 1.92 -9.20
C THR A 189 -29.16 1.14 -10.48
N ASN A 190 -28.16 0.70 -11.23
CA ASN A 190 -28.36 -0.13 -12.42
C ASN A 190 -28.85 -1.53 -12.04
N SER A 191 -29.90 -2.00 -12.72
CA SER A 191 -30.42 -3.35 -12.55
C SER A 191 -29.58 -4.37 -13.35
N SER A 192 -29.51 -5.61 -12.86
CA SER A 192 -29.01 -6.73 -13.66
C SER A 192 -29.91 -6.92 -14.91
N PRO A 193 -29.37 -7.27 -16.09
CA PRO A 193 -27.98 -7.66 -16.38
C PRO A 193 -27.08 -6.52 -16.88
N SER A 194 -27.55 -5.27 -16.94
CA SER A 194 -26.77 -4.17 -17.50
C SER A 194 -25.69 -3.61 -16.55
N ARG A 195 -25.74 -3.98 -15.27
CA ARG A 195 -24.76 -3.59 -14.26
C ARG A 195 -23.43 -4.35 -14.45
N PRO A 196 -22.29 -3.66 -14.70
CA PRO A 196 -20.97 -4.28 -14.66
C PRO A 196 -20.70 -5.00 -13.34
N ALA A 197 -19.98 -6.12 -13.40
CA ALA A 197 -19.46 -6.77 -12.21
C ALA A 197 -18.46 -5.85 -11.50
N LEU A 198 -18.44 -5.88 -10.17
CA LEU A 198 -17.52 -5.09 -9.35
C LEU A 198 -16.64 -5.99 -8.49
N ALA A 199 -15.33 -5.79 -8.58
CA ALA A 199 -14.32 -6.50 -7.82
C ALA A 199 -13.41 -5.50 -7.09
N LEU A 200 -13.00 -5.85 -5.87
CA LEU A 200 -12.18 -4.99 -5.02
C LEU A 200 -10.88 -5.71 -4.66
N LEU A 201 -9.73 -5.19 -5.09
CA LEU A 201 -8.42 -5.77 -4.75
C LEU A 201 -8.01 -5.43 -3.31
N ASN A 202 -8.59 -4.36 -2.77
CA ASN A 202 -8.53 -3.95 -1.37
C ASN A 202 -9.92 -3.43 -0.98
N GLY A 203 -10.33 -3.67 0.27
CA GLY A 203 -11.48 -3.00 0.84
C GLY A 203 -11.77 -3.47 2.26
N ASP A 204 -12.40 -2.60 3.03
CA ASP A 204 -12.98 -2.98 4.31
C ASP A 204 -14.30 -3.74 4.06
N VAL A 205 -14.30 -5.02 4.38
CA VAL A 205 -15.45 -5.91 4.17
C VAL A 205 -16.49 -5.79 5.28
N HIS A 206 -16.16 -5.14 6.40
CA HIS A 206 -16.93 -5.21 7.64
C HIS A 206 -18.39 -4.76 7.43
N SER A 207 -18.64 -3.73 6.63
CA SER A 207 -19.99 -3.22 6.31
C SER A 207 -20.57 -3.74 4.99
N LEU A 208 -19.87 -4.63 4.28
CA LEU A 208 -20.20 -4.99 2.89
C LEU A 208 -20.94 -6.32 2.75
N LYS A 209 -21.36 -6.96 3.86
CA LYS A 209 -21.98 -8.29 3.81
C LYS A 209 -23.15 -8.37 2.83
N ASN A 210 -24.09 -7.44 2.96
CA ASN A 210 -25.29 -7.42 2.13
C ASN A 210 -24.99 -7.06 0.67
N ALA A 211 -24.04 -6.15 0.43
CA ALA A 211 -23.64 -5.79 -0.93
C ALA A 211 -23.02 -6.98 -1.67
N ILE A 212 -22.18 -7.77 -0.99
CA ILE A 212 -21.58 -8.98 -1.55
C ILE A 212 -22.65 -10.07 -1.72
N ALA A 213 -23.46 -10.35 -0.71
CA ALA A 213 -24.49 -11.40 -0.77
C ALA A 213 -25.50 -11.18 -1.92
N ASN A 214 -25.84 -9.93 -2.21
CA ASN A 214 -26.76 -9.56 -3.29
C ASN A 214 -26.06 -9.28 -4.64
N GLY A 215 -24.76 -9.59 -4.76
CA GLY A 215 -24.01 -9.47 -6.02
C GLY A 215 -23.81 -8.04 -6.52
N PHE A 216 -23.85 -7.03 -5.64
CA PHE A 216 -23.36 -5.67 -5.92
C PHE A 216 -21.83 -5.61 -5.90
N ILE A 217 -21.21 -6.54 -5.16
CA ILE A 217 -19.77 -6.78 -5.16
C ILE A 217 -19.58 -8.27 -5.46
N ASN A 218 -18.91 -8.58 -6.56
CA ASN A 218 -18.75 -9.94 -7.07
C ASN A 218 -17.54 -10.64 -6.44
N ALA A 219 -16.49 -9.89 -6.10
CA ALA A 219 -15.34 -10.43 -5.39
C ALA A 219 -14.61 -9.32 -4.62
N ILE A 220 -14.10 -9.64 -3.44
CA ILE A 220 -13.21 -8.75 -2.67
C ILE A 220 -12.08 -9.56 -2.07
N VAL A 221 -10.86 -9.05 -2.17
CA VAL A 221 -9.72 -9.61 -1.43
C VAL A 221 -9.60 -8.92 -0.08
N ILE A 222 -9.49 -9.73 0.96
CA ILE A 222 -9.28 -9.28 2.33
C ILE A 222 -8.06 -9.98 2.93
N TYR A 223 -7.53 -9.42 4.01
CA TYR A 223 -6.66 -10.18 4.90
C TYR A 223 -7.45 -11.29 5.58
N ARG A 224 -6.82 -12.46 5.73
CA ARG A 224 -7.38 -13.55 6.53
C ARG A 224 -7.53 -13.07 7.97
N PRO A 225 -8.71 -13.21 8.61
CA PRO A 225 -8.88 -12.84 10.01
C PRO A 225 -7.85 -13.54 10.90
N GLY A 226 -7.17 -12.77 11.75
CA GLY A 226 -6.13 -13.28 12.65
C GLY A 226 -4.77 -13.55 11.99
N VAL A 227 -4.57 -13.17 10.71
CA VAL A 227 -3.24 -13.25 10.08
C VAL A 227 -2.23 -12.46 10.91
N LYS A 228 -1.04 -13.07 11.11
CA LYS A 228 0.11 -12.37 11.67
C LYS A 228 1.05 -12.00 10.53
N PHE A 229 1.44 -10.73 10.49
CA PHE A 229 2.50 -10.29 9.60
C PHE A 229 3.82 -10.72 10.21
N SER A 230 4.47 -11.71 9.58
CA SER A 230 5.80 -12.18 9.97
C SER A 230 6.86 -11.65 9.02
N GLU A 231 8.10 -11.64 9.50
CA GLU A 231 9.30 -11.35 8.70
C GLU A 231 9.77 -12.56 7.89
N ASP A 232 9.00 -13.66 7.92
CA ASP A 232 9.33 -14.86 7.16
C ASP A 232 9.30 -14.55 5.66
N PRO A 233 10.20 -15.16 4.88
CA PRO A 233 10.19 -14.99 3.43
C PRO A 233 8.84 -15.40 2.82
N CYS A 234 8.32 -14.55 1.93
CA CYS A 234 7.17 -14.85 1.11
C CYS A 234 7.43 -16.13 0.32
N PRO A 235 6.48 -17.09 0.30
CA PRO A 235 6.56 -18.27 -0.54
C PRO A 235 6.82 -17.91 -2.01
N LEU A 236 7.53 -18.79 -2.71
CA LEU A 236 7.77 -18.64 -4.15
C LEU A 236 6.52 -18.92 -4.97
N ASP A 237 5.68 -19.87 -4.52
CA ASP A 237 4.40 -20.13 -5.17
C ASP A 237 3.40 -19.01 -4.83
N PRO A 238 2.81 -18.34 -5.84
CA PRO A 238 1.88 -17.25 -5.60
C PRO A 238 0.58 -17.66 -4.89
N GLN A 239 0.12 -18.91 -5.06
CA GLN A 239 -1.08 -19.40 -4.38
C GLN A 239 -0.78 -19.64 -2.91
N GLU A 240 0.34 -20.26 -2.57
CA GLU A 240 0.78 -20.43 -1.18
C GLU A 240 0.96 -19.08 -0.48
N ALA A 241 1.62 -18.12 -1.15
CA ALA A 241 1.78 -16.76 -0.63
C ALA A 241 0.42 -16.06 -0.42
N PHE A 242 -0.52 -16.27 -1.35
CA PHE A 242 -1.88 -15.77 -1.21
C PHE A 242 -2.59 -16.38 0.01
N ASP A 243 -2.62 -17.70 0.08
CA ASP A 243 -3.39 -18.46 1.07
C ASP A 243 -2.91 -18.20 2.50
N GLN A 244 -1.63 -17.88 2.68
CA GLN A 244 -1.07 -17.48 3.97
C GLN A 244 -1.71 -16.20 4.53
N ARG A 245 -1.98 -15.20 3.69
CA ARG A 245 -2.36 -13.85 4.16
C ARG A 245 -3.76 -13.40 3.78
N TYR A 246 -4.33 -13.97 2.73
CA TYR A 246 -5.52 -13.41 2.09
C TYR A 246 -6.65 -14.43 1.97
N LEU A 247 -7.85 -13.89 1.74
CA LEU A 247 -9.06 -14.63 1.37
C LEU A 247 -9.78 -13.83 0.28
N ILE A 248 -10.48 -14.53 -0.60
CA ILE A 248 -11.43 -13.91 -1.55
C ILE A 248 -12.84 -14.16 -1.02
N VAL A 249 -13.58 -13.09 -0.75
CA VAL A 249 -15.00 -13.14 -0.39
C VAL A 249 -15.81 -12.90 -1.66
N THR A 250 -16.82 -13.73 -1.88
CA THR A 250 -17.71 -13.70 -3.05
C THR A 250 -19.15 -13.99 -2.58
N PRO A 251 -20.17 -13.75 -3.41
CA PRO A 251 -21.53 -14.19 -3.09
C PRO A 251 -21.63 -15.70 -2.80
N LYS A 252 -20.72 -16.53 -3.36
CA LYS A 252 -20.77 -18.00 -3.23
C LYS A 252 -20.30 -18.51 -1.87
N ASN A 253 -19.40 -17.80 -1.19
CA ASN A 253 -18.76 -18.26 0.05
C ASN A 253 -19.02 -17.34 1.24
N ILE A 254 -19.75 -16.23 1.07
CA ILE A 254 -19.95 -15.24 2.13
C ILE A 254 -20.63 -15.82 3.37
N GLU A 255 -21.62 -16.70 3.19
CA GLU A 255 -22.35 -17.28 4.32
C GLU A 255 -21.42 -18.18 5.15
N GLU A 256 -20.67 -19.07 4.49
CA GLU A 256 -19.66 -19.93 5.12
C GLU A 256 -18.60 -19.09 5.87
N LEU A 257 -18.08 -18.05 5.22
CA LEU A 257 -17.06 -17.18 5.81
C LEU A 257 -17.61 -16.39 7.01
N SER A 258 -18.87 -15.95 6.97
CA SER A 258 -19.50 -15.23 8.08
C SER A 258 -19.68 -16.12 9.32
N GLN A 259 -19.97 -17.41 9.13
CA GLN A 259 -20.08 -18.39 10.22
C GLN A 259 -18.69 -18.76 10.78
N LYS A 260 -17.72 -18.93 9.89
CA LYS A 260 -16.34 -19.29 10.24
C LYS A 260 -15.60 -18.17 10.98
N TYR A 261 -15.85 -16.92 10.59
CA TYR A 261 -15.18 -15.74 11.14
C TYR A 261 -16.20 -14.76 11.73
N LYS A 262 -16.54 -14.97 13.01
CA LYS A 262 -17.64 -14.26 13.71
C LYS A 262 -17.61 -12.73 13.66
N ASN A 263 -16.43 -12.12 13.52
CA ASN A 263 -16.26 -10.65 13.49
C ASN A 263 -15.84 -10.14 12.10
N LEU A 264 -16.03 -10.94 11.05
CA LEU A 264 -15.67 -10.54 9.70
C LEU A 264 -16.61 -9.46 9.15
N PHE A 265 -17.88 -9.48 9.58
CA PHE A 265 -18.91 -8.55 9.17
C PHE A 265 -19.58 -7.95 10.40
N MET A 266 -20.05 -6.70 10.28
CA MET A 266 -20.98 -6.10 11.21
C MET A 266 -22.31 -6.88 11.15
N GLU A 267 -22.91 -7.17 12.31
CA GLU A 267 -24.25 -7.77 12.40
C GLU A 267 -25.34 -6.83 11.89
#